data_AF-A0A2D9T894-F1
#
_entry.id   AF-A0A2D9T894-F1
#
_cell.length_a   1.000
_cell.length_b   1.000
_cell.length_c   1.000
_cell.angle_alpha   90.00
_cell.angle_beta   90.00
_cell.angle_gamma   90.00
#
_symmetry.space_group_name_H-M   'P 1'
#
loop_
_entity.id
_entity.type
_entity.pdbx_description
1 polymer ?
#
loop_
_entity_poly.entity_id
_entity_poly.type
_entity_poly.pdbx_seq_one_letter_code
_entity_poly.pdbx_strand_id
1 'polypeptide(L)'
;MTHLRDSLAAPALLGGFLFALGCTGAAPDGPLEPGPRMQVRHGCLRNRCEARLAAESRQCSDCTSACFAAGWSCNVSDACEYSCEASRPCSELEQEECIEEGFEVALPNDPSDDLEAACLRAYDHLATCFGDSPPPASTCELYALTERPELATAYDCYATSTCDQLASGESAACDPPLSDLGDVVCGRLDDLCGGSCDDETRQWLNEQGAWWRSDVRAVGLTCSGQATCDDAFDCIEVWLDAVVAD
;
A
#
# COMPACT_ATOMS: atom_id res chain seq x y z
N MET A 1 -11.51 -5.27 4.86
CA MET A 1 -10.48 -4.35 5.41
C MET A 1 -11.03 -3.30 6.37
N THR A 2 -12.33 -3.00 6.37
CA THR A 2 -12.96 -2.10 7.36
C THR A 2 -12.92 -2.62 8.81
N HIS A 3 -12.59 -3.90 9.04
CA HIS A 3 -12.60 -4.53 10.36
C HIS A 3 -11.34 -4.28 11.21
N LEU A 4 -10.21 -3.84 10.62
CA LEU A 4 -9.00 -3.52 11.40
C LEU A 4 -9.13 -2.22 12.21
N ARG A 5 -10.07 -1.32 11.85
CA ARG A 5 -10.19 0.01 12.48
C ARG A 5 -11.07 0.08 13.74
N ASP A 6 -11.90 -0.93 14.05
CA ASP A 6 -12.98 -0.77 15.04
C ASP A 6 -12.62 -1.14 16.49
N SER A 7 -11.38 -1.55 16.82
CA SER A 7 -11.04 -2.07 18.16
C SER A 7 -10.23 -1.17 19.10
N LEU A 8 -9.99 0.10 18.78
CA LEU A 8 -9.13 0.97 19.62
C LEU A 8 -9.91 1.98 20.46
N ALA A 9 -10.18 1.62 21.73
CA ALA A 9 -10.63 2.56 22.76
C ALA A 9 -9.98 2.30 24.15
N ALA A 10 -8.81 2.94 24.38
CA ALA A 10 -8.27 3.53 25.64
C ALA A 10 -7.96 2.64 26.89
N PRO A 11 -7.24 3.14 27.94
CA PRO A 11 -5.92 3.81 27.97
C PRO A 11 -4.92 3.28 29.05
N ALA A 12 -3.63 3.59 28.85
CA ALA A 12 -2.51 3.91 29.79
C ALA A 12 -2.14 3.02 31.01
N LEU A 13 -0.84 2.70 31.16
CA LEU A 13 0.06 3.18 32.26
C LEU A 13 1.53 2.65 32.20
N LEU A 14 2.46 3.61 32.12
CA LEU A 14 3.82 3.75 32.73
C LEU A 14 4.72 2.53 33.08
N GLY A 15 5.96 2.57 32.56
CA GLY A 15 7.14 1.96 33.19
C GLY A 15 8.35 1.85 32.25
N GLY A 16 9.27 2.82 32.29
CA GLY A 16 10.38 2.92 31.34
C GLY A 16 11.61 2.05 31.64
N PHE A 17 12.52 1.95 30.66
CA PHE A 17 13.98 2.05 30.86
C PHE A 17 14.71 2.22 29.51
N LEU A 18 15.75 3.07 29.54
CA LEU A 18 16.63 3.48 28.44
C LEU A 18 17.54 2.36 27.92
N PHE A 19 17.69 2.26 26.59
CA PHE A 19 18.98 2.01 25.90
C PHE A 19 18.96 2.68 24.52
N ALA A 20 19.43 3.93 24.46
CA ALA A 20 19.75 4.61 23.20
C ALA A 20 21.24 4.41 22.90
N LEU A 21 21.57 3.42 22.06
CA LEU A 21 22.82 3.41 21.30
C LEU A 21 22.51 4.05 19.95
N GLY A 22 22.88 5.33 19.82
CA GLY A 22 22.71 6.10 18.61
C GLY A 22 23.52 5.54 17.46
N CYS A 23 22.85 4.87 16.53
CA CYS A 23 23.27 4.85 15.14
C CYS A 23 22.74 6.13 14.49
N THR A 24 23.53 7.21 14.52
CA THR A 24 23.32 8.34 13.60
C THR A 24 23.76 7.93 12.20
N GLY A 25 23.00 7.02 11.59
CA GLY A 25 22.90 7.00 10.14
C GLY A 25 21.82 8.03 9.82
N ALA A 26 22.21 9.12 9.17
CA ALA A 26 21.22 10.00 8.56
C ALA A 26 20.29 9.11 7.72
N ALA A 27 19.00 9.09 8.06
CA ALA A 27 18.01 8.48 7.19
C ALA A 27 18.17 9.18 5.83
N PRO A 28 18.23 8.46 4.70
CA PRO A 28 18.30 9.11 3.41
C PRO A 28 17.04 9.96 3.24
N ASP A 29 17.21 11.28 3.33
CA ASP A 29 16.19 12.30 3.12
C ASP A 29 15.85 12.34 1.62
N GLY A 30 14.82 11.59 1.23
CA GLY A 30 14.34 11.54 -0.14
C GLY A 30 13.37 10.39 -0.34
N PRO A 31 12.46 10.47 -1.34
CA PRO A 31 11.44 9.45 -1.59
C PRO A 31 12.07 8.06 -1.80
N LEU A 32 11.31 7.02 -1.47
CA LEU A 32 11.78 5.65 -1.63
C LEU A 32 11.69 5.29 -3.12
N GLU A 33 12.84 5.24 -3.78
CA GLU A 33 12.90 4.97 -5.21
C GLU A 33 12.59 3.49 -5.53
N PRO A 34 11.79 3.20 -6.58
CA PRO A 34 11.56 1.85 -7.07
C PRO A 34 12.86 1.11 -7.43
N GLY A 35 12.87 -0.21 -7.24
CA GLY A 35 14.04 -1.03 -7.51
C GLY A 35 13.69 -2.46 -7.89
N PRO A 36 14.67 -3.38 -7.99
CA PRO A 36 14.40 -4.78 -8.36
C PRO A 36 13.62 -5.55 -7.29
N ARG A 37 13.47 -4.97 -6.09
CA ARG A 37 12.78 -5.57 -4.95
C ARG A 37 11.87 -4.56 -4.28
N MET A 38 10.80 -5.10 -3.68
CA MET A 38 9.94 -4.32 -2.80
C MET A 38 10.73 -3.86 -1.57
N GLN A 39 10.50 -2.62 -1.17
CA GLN A 39 11.15 -1.99 -0.02
C GLN A 39 10.11 -1.28 0.84
N VAL A 40 10.36 -1.26 2.15
CA VAL A 40 9.62 -0.45 3.11
C VAL A 40 10.60 0.35 3.95
N ARG A 41 10.27 1.59 4.26
CA ARG A 41 11.10 2.47 5.09
C ARG A 41 10.21 3.30 5.99
N HIS A 42 10.61 3.42 7.26
CA HIS A 42 10.10 4.44 8.16
C HIS A 42 10.91 5.73 7.96
N GLY A 43 10.23 6.86 7.76
CA GLY A 43 10.90 8.14 7.54
C GLY A 43 9.93 9.30 7.46
N CYS A 44 10.45 10.44 7.00
CA CYS A 44 9.62 11.62 6.81
C CYS A 44 8.74 11.46 5.56
N LEU A 45 7.42 11.40 5.75
CA LEU A 45 6.44 11.39 4.66
C LEU A 45 6.15 12.79 4.15
N ARG A 46 6.27 13.79 5.04
CA ARG A 46 6.05 15.18 4.67
C ARG A 46 6.87 16.13 5.51
N ASN A 47 7.67 16.95 4.84
CA ASN A 47 8.37 18.07 5.46
C ASN A 47 7.51 19.34 5.49
N ARG A 48 7.95 20.34 6.26
CA ARG A 48 7.25 21.62 6.42
C ARG A 48 7.13 22.39 5.10
N CYS A 49 8.12 22.29 4.22
CA CYS A 49 8.09 22.88 2.88
C CYS A 49 6.94 22.30 2.04
N GLU A 50 6.85 20.99 1.93
CA GLU A 50 5.80 20.27 1.19
C GLU A 50 4.41 20.57 1.75
N ALA A 51 4.26 20.57 3.07
CA ALA A 51 3.00 20.89 3.71
C ALA A 51 2.52 22.32 3.40
N ARG A 52 3.45 23.28 3.38
CA ARG A 52 3.17 24.67 3.02
C ARG A 52 2.76 24.80 1.55
N LEU A 53 3.54 24.20 0.64
CA LEU A 53 3.23 24.21 -0.79
C LEU A 53 1.86 23.55 -1.07
N ALA A 54 1.55 22.45 -0.39
CA ALA A 54 0.25 21.78 -0.49
C ALA A 54 -0.91 22.63 0.08
N ALA A 55 -0.66 23.44 1.11
CA ALA A 55 -1.65 24.37 1.66
C ALA A 55 -1.92 25.54 0.69
N GLU A 56 -0.88 26.10 0.09
CA GLU A 56 -0.98 27.17 -0.93
C GLU A 56 -1.70 26.66 -2.19
N SER A 57 -1.36 25.47 -2.66
CA SER A 57 -2.07 24.83 -3.78
C SER A 57 -3.56 24.63 -3.49
N ARG A 58 -3.91 24.24 -2.26
CA ARG A 58 -5.32 24.12 -1.82
C ARG A 58 -6.01 25.48 -1.80
N GLN A 59 -5.35 26.51 -1.26
CA GLN A 59 -5.90 27.86 -1.23
C GLN A 59 -6.18 28.41 -2.64
N CYS A 60 -5.28 28.18 -3.59
CA CYS A 60 -5.50 28.50 -4.99
C CYS A 60 -6.73 27.75 -5.55
N SER A 61 -6.78 26.42 -5.35
CA SER A 61 -7.89 25.58 -5.80
C SER A 61 -9.25 26.05 -5.25
N ASP A 62 -9.34 26.31 -3.95
CA ASP A 62 -10.55 26.78 -3.27
C ASP A 62 -11.01 28.13 -3.83
N CYS A 63 -10.07 29.05 -4.05
CA CYS A 63 -10.38 30.33 -4.69
C CYS A 63 -10.92 30.16 -6.10
N THR A 64 -10.25 29.34 -6.94
CA THR A 64 -10.70 29.11 -8.31
C THR A 64 -12.09 28.49 -8.37
N SER A 65 -12.37 27.52 -7.49
CA SER A 65 -13.68 26.87 -7.40
C SER A 65 -14.77 27.84 -6.94
N ALA A 66 -14.50 28.68 -5.94
CA ALA A 66 -15.42 29.73 -5.52
C ALA A 66 -15.69 30.77 -6.62
N CYS A 67 -14.65 31.13 -7.38
CA CYS A 67 -14.73 32.05 -8.52
C CYS A 67 -15.61 31.46 -9.65
N PHE A 68 -15.44 30.19 -10.00
CA PHE A 68 -16.30 29.50 -10.97
C PHE A 68 -17.74 29.39 -10.48
N ALA A 69 -17.95 29.09 -9.20
CA ALA A 69 -19.28 28.99 -8.60
C ALA A 69 -20.04 30.34 -8.54
N ALA A 70 -19.32 31.46 -8.44
CA ALA A 70 -19.89 32.80 -8.40
C ALA A 70 -20.48 33.29 -9.74
N GLY A 71 -20.20 32.57 -10.85
CA GLY A 71 -20.81 32.82 -12.15
C GLY A 71 -20.01 33.73 -13.11
N TRP A 72 -20.66 34.08 -14.22
CA TRP A 72 -20.11 34.42 -15.54
C TRP A 72 -19.14 35.61 -15.65
N SER A 73 -18.84 36.31 -14.56
CA SER A 73 -17.97 37.50 -14.56
C SER A 73 -16.71 37.35 -13.73
N CYS A 74 -16.42 36.17 -13.16
CA CYS A 74 -15.22 35.99 -12.37
C CYS A 74 -14.00 35.74 -13.27
N ASN A 75 -13.08 36.70 -13.33
CA ASN A 75 -11.76 36.49 -13.93
C ASN A 75 -10.86 35.83 -12.87
N VAL A 76 -10.70 34.51 -12.96
CA VAL A 76 -9.92 33.70 -12.00
C VAL A 76 -8.50 34.24 -11.83
N SER A 77 -7.87 34.69 -12.92
CA SER A 77 -6.50 35.20 -12.89
C SER A 77 -6.35 36.42 -11.98
N ASP A 78 -7.33 37.33 -11.98
CA ASP A 78 -7.29 38.54 -11.15
C ASP A 78 -7.83 38.26 -9.74
N ALA A 79 -8.89 37.45 -9.64
CA ALA A 79 -9.57 37.17 -8.38
C ALA A 79 -8.75 36.28 -7.43
N CYS A 80 -7.94 35.39 -7.99
CA CYS A 80 -7.15 34.41 -7.24
C CYS A 80 -5.64 34.64 -7.34
N GLU A 81 -5.18 35.76 -7.94
CA GLU A 81 -3.76 36.08 -8.11
C GLU A 81 -2.97 35.83 -6.82
N TYR A 82 -3.40 36.41 -5.70
CA TYR A 82 -2.72 36.26 -4.41
C TYR A 82 -2.79 34.85 -3.82
N SER A 83 -3.84 34.08 -4.13
CA SER A 83 -3.98 32.70 -3.64
C SER A 83 -3.19 31.69 -4.47
N CYS A 84 -2.88 32.05 -5.71
CA CYS A 84 -2.19 31.19 -6.68
C CYS A 84 -0.75 31.66 -6.97
N GLU A 85 -0.34 32.83 -6.46
CA GLU A 85 1.03 33.29 -6.57
C GLU A 85 1.94 32.36 -5.76
N ALA A 86 2.93 31.79 -6.43
CA ALA A 86 3.93 30.97 -5.78
C ALA A 86 4.62 31.81 -4.70
N SER A 87 4.51 31.35 -3.48
CA SER A 87 5.18 31.93 -2.33
C SER A 87 6.71 31.89 -2.47
N ARG A 88 7.39 32.47 -1.45
CA ARG A 88 8.86 32.41 -1.34
C ARG A 88 9.39 30.97 -1.49
N PRO A 89 10.63 30.81 -2.01
CA PRO A 89 11.28 29.50 -2.00
C PRO A 89 11.37 28.95 -0.58
N CYS A 90 11.34 27.61 -0.47
CA CYS A 90 11.53 26.94 0.80
C CYS A 90 12.95 27.22 1.33
N SER A 91 13.03 27.46 2.63
CA SER A 91 14.30 27.50 3.35
C SER A 91 14.82 26.08 3.60
N GLU A 92 16.13 25.92 3.81
CA GLU A 92 16.74 24.63 4.19
C GLU A 92 16.06 24.05 5.45
N LEU A 93 15.79 24.89 6.46
CA LEU A 93 15.09 24.49 7.66
C LEU A 93 13.71 23.88 7.38
N GLU A 94 12.96 24.41 6.42
CA GLU A 94 11.63 23.86 6.08
C GLU A 94 11.72 22.54 5.30
N GLN A 95 12.83 22.29 4.61
CA GLN A 95 13.08 21.03 3.91
C GLN A 95 13.53 19.95 4.89
N GLU A 96 14.27 20.32 5.93
CA GLU A 96 14.76 19.41 6.98
C GLU A 96 13.73 19.14 8.08
N GLU A 97 12.81 20.07 8.37
CA GLU A 97 11.81 19.91 9.43
C GLU A 97 10.70 18.95 8.99
N CYS A 98 10.82 17.70 9.41
CA CYS A 98 9.76 16.72 9.25
C CYS A 98 8.56 17.07 10.13
N ILE A 99 7.36 17.04 9.55
CA ILE A 99 6.11 17.28 10.28
C ILE A 99 5.17 16.07 10.30
N GLU A 100 5.49 15.05 9.52
CA GLU A 100 4.74 13.81 9.42
C GLU A 100 5.71 12.67 9.13
N GLU A 101 5.87 11.80 10.13
CA GLU A 101 6.63 10.56 10.01
C GLU A 101 5.67 9.41 9.68
N GLY A 102 6.18 8.37 9.05
CA GLY A 102 5.43 7.16 8.78
C GLY A 102 6.15 6.22 7.84
N PHE A 103 5.42 5.24 7.34
CA PHE A 103 5.96 4.22 6.46
C PHE A 103 5.69 4.56 4.99
N GLU A 104 6.70 4.33 4.16
CA GLU A 104 6.62 4.41 2.71
C GLU A 104 7.03 3.06 2.13
N VAL A 105 6.32 2.66 1.07
CA VAL A 105 6.59 1.43 0.34
C VAL A 105 6.91 1.76 -1.10
N ALA A 106 7.98 1.16 -1.61
CA ALA A 106 8.34 1.21 -3.02
C ALA A 106 8.16 -0.18 -3.62
N LEU A 107 7.33 -0.24 -4.65
CA LEU A 107 7.13 -1.45 -5.43
C LEU A 107 8.38 -1.78 -6.26
N PRO A 108 8.52 -3.06 -6.67
CA PRO A 108 9.45 -3.41 -7.71
C PRO A 108 9.20 -2.57 -8.99
N ASN A 109 10.21 -2.44 -9.85
CA ASN A 109 10.12 -1.69 -11.11
C ASN A 109 10.22 -2.55 -12.38
N ASP A 110 10.15 -3.87 -12.21
CA ASP A 110 10.33 -4.85 -13.28
C ASP A 110 9.17 -5.87 -13.22
N PRO A 111 8.03 -5.56 -13.87
CA PRO A 111 6.89 -6.48 -13.91
C PRO A 111 7.21 -7.70 -14.77
N SER A 112 6.64 -8.85 -14.42
CA SER A 112 6.70 -10.03 -15.27
C SER A 112 5.66 -9.95 -16.40
N ASP A 113 6.12 -9.65 -17.62
CA ASP A 113 5.28 -9.61 -18.83
C ASP A 113 4.44 -10.89 -19.02
N ASP A 114 5.04 -12.06 -18.75
CA ASP A 114 4.37 -13.36 -18.88
C ASP A 114 3.23 -13.52 -17.86
N LEU A 115 3.45 -13.07 -16.62
CA LEU A 115 2.44 -13.12 -15.55
C LEU A 115 1.32 -12.13 -15.82
N GLU A 116 1.65 -10.89 -16.21
CA GLU A 116 0.65 -9.87 -16.58
C GLU A 116 -0.26 -10.40 -17.69
N ALA A 117 0.33 -10.94 -18.76
CA ALA A 117 -0.42 -11.50 -19.88
C ALA A 117 -1.27 -12.71 -19.47
N ALA A 118 -0.79 -13.58 -18.58
CA ALA A 118 -1.56 -14.72 -18.07
C ALA A 118 -2.73 -14.26 -17.19
N CYS A 119 -2.49 -13.29 -16.30
CA CYS A 119 -3.50 -12.65 -15.46
C CYS A 119 -4.64 -12.07 -16.30
N LEU A 120 -4.31 -11.29 -17.34
CA LEU A 120 -5.31 -10.69 -18.23
C LEU A 120 -6.19 -11.77 -18.90
N ARG A 121 -5.58 -12.85 -19.42
CA ARG A 121 -6.32 -13.97 -20.02
C ARG A 121 -7.25 -14.66 -19.02
N ALA A 122 -6.77 -14.88 -17.80
CA ALA A 122 -7.55 -15.51 -16.74
C ALA A 122 -8.77 -14.67 -16.38
N TYR A 123 -8.59 -13.36 -16.16
CA TYR A 123 -9.68 -12.47 -15.81
C TYR A 123 -10.69 -12.25 -16.94
N ASP A 124 -10.24 -12.16 -18.20
CA ASP A 124 -11.15 -12.10 -19.36
C ASP A 124 -12.02 -13.36 -19.46
N HIS A 125 -11.45 -14.53 -19.15
CA HIS A 125 -12.17 -15.79 -19.15
C HIS A 125 -13.16 -15.90 -17.98
N LEU A 126 -12.74 -15.50 -16.77
CA LEU A 126 -13.61 -15.43 -15.58
C LEU A 126 -14.80 -14.50 -15.83
N ALA A 127 -14.56 -13.32 -16.41
CA ALA A 127 -15.60 -12.38 -16.83
C ALA A 127 -16.59 -13.02 -17.82
N THR A 128 -16.09 -13.80 -18.77
CA THR A 128 -16.93 -14.53 -19.72
C THR A 128 -17.79 -15.60 -19.04
N CYS A 129 -17.25 -16.31 -18.05
CA CYS A 129 -17.96 -17.39 -17.34
C CYS A 129 -19.00 -16.89 -16.35
N PHE A 130 -18.72 -15.80 -15.63
CA PHE A 130 -19.57 -15.32 -14.52
C PHE A 130 -20.35 -14.05 -14.83
N GLY A 131 -20.05 -13.38 -15.95
CA GLY A 131 -20.70 -12.13 -16.36
C GLY A 131 -20.21 -10.90 -15.59
N ASP A 132 -19.14 -11.04 -14.82
CA ASP A 132 -18.50 -9.93 -14.13
C ASP A 132 -17.64 -9.10 -15.08
N SER A 133 -17.43 -7.83 -14.76
CA SER A 133 -16.47 -7.01 -15.50
C SER A 133 -15.05 -7.43 -15.10
N PRO A 134 -14.11 -7.59 -16.05
CA PRO A 134 -12.73 -7.83 -15.70
C PRO A 134 -12.20 -6.64 -14.89
N PRO A 135 -11.27 -6.86 -13.94
CA PRO A 135 -10.61 -5.77 -13.25
C PRO A 135 -9.86 -4.87 -14.25
N PRO A 136 -9.53 -3.62 -13.87
CA PRO A 136 -8.68 -2.76 -14.67
C PRO A 136 -7.35 -3.45 -15.02
N ALA A 137 -6.78 -3.16 -16.20
CA ALA A 137 -5.49 -3.74 -16.61
C ALA A 137 -4.36 -3.46 -15.60
N SER A 138 -4.42 -2.32 -14.90
CA SER A 138 -3.48 -1.96 -13.83
C SER A 138 -3.45 -2.95 -12.66
N THR A 139 -4.52 -3.74 -12.46
CA THR A 139 -4.53 -4.82 -11.47
C THR A 139 -3.56 -5.94 -11.85
N CYS A 140 -3.55 -6.36 -13.12
CA CYS A 140 -2.61 -7.38 -13.59
C CYS A 140 -1.16 -6.86 -13.64
N GLU A 141 -0.97 -5.57 -13.93
CA GLU A 141 0.35 -4.93 -13.84
C GLU A 141 0.86 -4.96 -12.38
N LEU A 142 0.01 -4.65 -11.40
CA LEU A 142 0.37 -4.74 -9.99
C LEU A 142 0.73 -6.18 -9.57
N TYR A 143 -0.04 -7.18 -10.01
CA TYR A 143 0.27 -8.57 -9.74
C TYR A 143 1.58 -9.01 -10.40
N ALA A 144 1.87 -8.54 -11.61
CA ALA A 144 3.15 -8.79 -12.28
C ALA A 144 4.35 -8.18 -11.54
N LEU A 145 4.15 -7.12 -10.76
CA LEU A 145 5.16 -6.56 -9.87
C LEU A 145 5.33 -7.37 -8.59
N THR A 146 4.23 -7.88 -8.02
CA THR A 146 4.18 -8.35 -6.62
C THR A 146 4.14 -9.88 -6.47
N GLU A 147 3.71 -10.61 -7.48
CA GLU A 147 3.54 -12.07 -7.45
C GLU A 147 4.70 -12.85 -8.05
N ARG A 148 4.79 -14.13 -7.63
CA ARG A 148 5.85 -15.04 -8.10
C ARG A 148 5.68 -15.31 -9.60
N PRO A 149 6.72 -15.12 -10.44
CA PRO A 149 6.61 -15.35 -11.89
C PRO A 149 6.08 -16.73 -12.28
N GLU A 150 6.34 -17.76 -11.46
CA GLU A 150 5.87 -19.13 -11.71
C GLU A 150 4.33 -19.26 -11.69
N LEU A 151 3.62 -18.29 -11.12
CA LEU A 151 2.16 -18.27 -11.02
C LEU A 151 1.45 -17.90 -12.32
N ALA A 152 2.19 -17.52 -13.37
CA ALA A 152 1.65 -17.50 -14.72
C ALA A 152 0.94 -18.83 -15.07
N THR A 153 1.46 -19.97 -14.56
CA THR A 153 0.84 -21.29 -14.74
C THR A 153 -0.49 -21.47 -14.01
N ALA A 154 -0.67 -20.82 -12.85
CA ALA A 154 -1.93 -20.83 -12.11
C ALA A 154 -2.98 -20.01 -12.88
N TYR A 155 -2.62 -18.82 -13.36
CA TYR A 155 -3.50 -18.02 -14.22
C TYR A 155 -3.86 -18.74 -15.52
N ASP A 156 -2.92 -19.42 -16.18
CA ASP A 156 -3.21 -20.20 -17.37
C ASP A 156 -4.16 -21.39 -17.08
N CYS A 157 -4.08 -21.99 -15.88
CA CYS A 157 -5.05 -22.99 -15.43
C CYS A 157 -6.47 -22.40 -15.34
N TYR A 158 -6.62 -21.20 -14.75
CA TYR A 158 -7.90 -20.49 -14.73
C TYR A 158 -8.41 -20.17 -16.15
N ALA A 159 -7.55 -19.64 -17.02
CA ALA A 159 -7.91 -19.27 -18.39
C ALA A 159 -8.34 -20.44 -19.28
N THR A 160 -7.90 -21.67 -18.95
CA THR A 160 -8.20 -22.88 -19.75
C THR A 160 -9.26 -23.79 -19.12
N SER A 161 -9.66 -23.52 -17.88
CA SER A 161 -10.73 -24.24 -17.19
C SER A 161 -12.10 -23.95 -17.82
N THR A 162 -12.98 -24.93 -17.88
CA THR A 162 -14.36 -24.68 -18.34
C THR A 162 -15.16 -23.90 -17.30
N CYS A 163 -16.17 -23.14 -17.72
CA CYS A 163 -17.02 -22.39 -16.79
C CYS A 163 -17.72 -23.30 -15.76
N ASP A 164 -18.07 -24.54 -16.15
CA ASP A 164 -18.65 -25.53 -15.22
C ASP A 164 -17.65 -25.95 -14.13
N GLN A 165 -16.36 -26.12 -14.47
CA GLN A 165 -15.29 -26.44 -13.51
C GLN A 165 -15.01 -25.27 -12.56
N LEU A 166 -15.03 -24.04 -13.08
CA LEU A 166 -14.89 -22.83 -12.27
C LEU A 166 -16.08 -22.68 -11.31
N ALA A 167 -17.30 -22.92 -11.78
CA ALA A 167 -18.51 -22.82 -10.97
C ALA A 167 -18.64 -23.93 -9.92
N SER A 168 -18.06 -25.11 -10.14
CA SER A 168 -18.09 -26.23 -9.18
C SER A 168 -17.01 -26.13 -8.09
N GLY A 169 -16.10 -25.16 -8.17
CA GLY A 169 -14.97 -25.01 -7.26
C GLY A 169 -13.81 -25.98 -7.54
N GLU A 170 -13.85 -26.72 -8.66
CA GLU A 170 -12.71 -27.54 -9.11
C GLU A 170 -11.48 -26.68 -9.46
N SER A 171 -11.67 -25.36 -9.64
CA SER A 171 -10.61 -24.38 -9.86
C SER A 171 -9.68 -24.19 -8.67
N ALA A 172 -10.04 -24.68 -7.47
CA ALA A 172 -9.12 -24.73 -6.33
C ALA A 172 -7.86 -25.56 -6.63
N ALA A 173 -7.88 -26.40 -7.67
CA ALA A 173 -6.69 -27.10 -8.17
C ALA A 173 -5.69 -26.19 -8.90
N CYS A 174 -6.11 -25.01 -9.34
CA CYS A 174 -5.25 -24.00 -9.94
C CYS A 174 -4.48 -23.19 -8.89
N ASP A 175 -4.99 -23.13 -7.65
CA ASP A 175 -4.39 -22.32 -6.59
C ASP A 175 -3.04 -22.89 -6.13
N PRO A 176 -2.05 -22.04 -5.85
CA PRO A 176 -0.82 -22.48 -5.22
C PRO A 176 -1.10 -23.01 -3.80
N PRO A 177 -0.26 -23.93 -3.29
CA PRO A 177 -0.38 -24.38 -1.91
C PRO A 177 -0.21 -23.21 -0.95
N LEU A 178 -1.02 -23.19 0.11
CA LEU A 178 -1.01 -22.14 1.14
C LEU A 178 0.40 -21.90 1.68
N SER A 179 0.69 -20.62 1.96
CA SER A 179 1.88 -20.23 2.70
C SER A 179 1.63 -20.27 4.21
N ASP A 180 2.68 -19.97 4.98
CA ASP A 180 2.65 -19.73 6.43
C ASP A 180 2.76 -18.24 6.79
N LEU A 181 2.58 -17.33 5.82
CA LEU A 181 2.80 -15.90 6.01
C LEU A 181 1.89 -15.31 7.09
N GLY A 182 0.58 -15.62 7.02
CA GLY A 182 -0.40 -15.19 8.01
C GLY A 182 -0.06 -15.74 9.39
N ASP A 183 0.37 -17.00 9.49
CA ASP A 183 0.77 -17.57 10.78
C ASP A 183 1.94 -16.80 11.42
N VAL A 184 2.95 -16.46 10.62
CA VAL A 184 4.14 -15.75 11.09
C VAL A 184 3.83 -14.29 11.40
N VAL A 185 3.17 -13.57 10.49
CA VAL A 185 2.82 -12.15 10.66
C VAL A 185 1.90 -11.98 11.87
N CYS A 186 0.82 -12.75 11.90
CA CYS A 186 -0.15 -12.65 12.99
C CYS A 186 0.41 -13.13 14.31
N GLY A 187 1.23 -14.19 14.33
CA GLY A 187 1.91 -14.61 15.57
C GLY A 187 2.77 -13.50 16.18
N ARG A 188 3.52 -12.76 15.35
CA ARG A 188 4.32 -11.62 15.81
C ARG A 188 3.49 -10.46 16.32
N LEU A 189 2.39 -10.15 15.63
CA LEU A 189 1.48 -9.10 16.09
C LEU A 189 0.79 -9.52 17.39
N ASP A 190 0.37 -10.78 17.52
CA ASP A 190 -0.24 -11.28 18.75
C ASP A 190 0.73 -11.18 19.94
N ASP A 191 2.01 -11.51 19.73
CA ASP A 191 3.07 -11.36 20.73
C ASP A 191 3.35 -9.88 21.11
N LEU A 192 3.28 -8.96 20.13
CA LEU A 192 3.57 -7.54 20.32
C LEU A 192 2.38 -6.72 20.86
N CYS A 193 1.17 -7.05 20.41
CA CYS A 193 -0.07 -6.28 20.61
C CYS A 193 -1.09 -6.98 21.52
N GLY A 194 -0.95 -8.27 21.81
CA GLY A 194 -1.83 -9.00 22.72
C GLY A 194 -3.10 -9.60 22.10
N GLY A 195 -3.09 -9.93 20.80
CA GLY A 195 -4.17 -10.65 20.11
C GLY A 195 -4.89 -9.79 19.06
N SER A 196 -4.29 -9.67 17.89
CA SER A 196 -4.58 -8.65 16.87
C SER A 196 -5.09 -9.20 15.53
N CYS A 197 -4.79 -10.46 15.22
CA CYS A 197 -5.32 -11.10 14.02
C CYS A 197 -6.43 -12.07 14.36
N ASP A 198 -7.56 -11.95 13.67
CA ASP A 198 -8.55 -13.02 13.61
C ASP A 198 -8.11 -14.15 12.66
N ASP A 199 -8.82 -15.28 12.74
CA ASP A 199 -8.56 -16.46 11.91
C ASP A 199 -8.75 -16.17 10.42
N GLU A 200 -9.67 -15.26 10.08
CA GLU A 200 -9.95 -14.84 8.70
C GLU A 200 -8.75 -14.09 8.09
N THR A 201 -8.21 -13.11 8.82
CA THR A 201 -7.02 -12.34 8.40
C THR A 201 -5.81 -13.25 8.26
N ARG A 202 -5.62 -14.17 9.21
CA ARG A 202 -4.54 -15.17 9.18
C ARG A 202 -4.65 -16.07 7.95
N GLN A 203 -5.85 -16.59 7.68
CA GLN A 203 -6.09 -17.42 6.50
C GLN A 203 -5.88 -16.64 5.21
N TRP A 204 -6.42 -15.42 5.10
CA TRP A 204 -6.25 -14.58 3.93
C TRP A 204 -4.78 -14.28 3.65
N LEU A 205 -3.99 -13.94 4.68
CA LEU A 205 -2.54 -13.74 4.51
C LEU A 205 -1.81 -15.03 4.10
N ASN A 206 -2.24 -16.20 4.58
CA ASN A 206 -1.67 -17.48 4.15
C ASN A 206 -1.97 -17.78 2.67
N GLU A 207 -3.19 -17.46 2.22
CA GLU A 207 -3.61 -17.56 0.81
C GLU A 207 -2.84 -16.58 -0.06
N GLN A 208 -2.88 -15.27 0.23
CA GLN A 208 -2.17 -14.25 -0.54
C GLN A 208 -0.65 -14.41 -0.50
N GLY A 209 -0.10 -14.80 0.64
CA GLY A 209 1.31 -15.12 0.78
C GLY A 209 1.77 -16.32 -0.06
N ALA A 210 0.84 -17.15 -0.55
CA ALA A 210 1.16 -18.14 -1.57
C ALA A 210 1.33 -17.50 -2.94
N TRP A 211 0.72 -16.34 -3.23
CA TRP A 211 0.86 -15.64 -4.50
C TRP A 211 2.11 -14.75 -4.56
N TRP A 212 2.42 -14.07 -3.46
CA TRP A 212 3.45 -13.04 -3.44
C TRP A 212 4.90 -13.53 -3.54
N ARG A 213 5.73 -12.70 -4.17
CA ARG A 213 7.19 -12.86 -4.22
C ARG A 213 7.80 -12.88 -2.82
N SER A 214 9.00 -13.44 -2.71
CA SER A 214 9.72 -13.49 -1.44
C SER A 214 10.04 -12.11 -0.85
N ASP A 215 10.34 -11.13 -1.69
CA ASP A 215 10.65 -9.76 -1.26
C ASP A 215 9.39 -9.02 -0.79
N VAL A 216 8.25 -9.23 -1.45
CA VAL A 216 6.96 -8.71 -0.99
C VAL A 216 6.60 -9.26 0.39
N ARG A 217 6.75 -10.58 0.59
CA ARG A 217 6.53 -11.21 1.90
C ARG A 217 7.52 -10.74 2.96
N ALA A 218 8.78 -10.50 2.57
CA ALA A 218 9.79 -9.99 3.49
C ALA A 218 9.45 -8.58 4.03
N VAL A 219 8.73 -7.75 3.26
CA VAL A 219 8.20 -6.47 3.74
C VAL A 219 7.16 -6.69 4.85
N GLY A 220 6.18 -7.57 4.66
CA GLY A 220 5.21 -7.91 5.72
C GLY A 220 5.87 -8.48 6.99
N LEU A 221 6.93 -9.28 6.82
CA LEU A 221 7.75 -9.74 7.94
C LEU A 221 8.55 -8.60 8.61
N THR A 222 8.97 -7.59 7.86
CA THR A 222 9.63 -6.41 8.41
C THR A 222 8.64 -5.56 9.20
N CYS A 223 7.43 -5.34 8.67
CA CYS A 223 6.38 -4.59 9.35
C CYS A 223 5.88 -5.27 10.63
N SER A 224 5.65 -6.58 10.61
CA SER A 224 5.32 -7.33 11.84
C SER A 224 6.46 -7.39 12.86
N GLY A 225 7.67 -6.94 12.50
CA GLY A 225 8.84 -6.87 13.38
C GLY A 225 9.12 -5.48 13.95
N GLN A 226 8.20 -4.51 13.82
CA GLN A 226 8.39 -3.18 14.41
C GLN A 226 8.46 -3.22 15.95
N ALA A 227 9.02 -2.16 16.53
CA ALA A 227 9.26 -2.08 17.97
C ALA A 227 8.00 -1.80 18.79
N THR A 228 7.00 -1.15 18.17
CA THR A 228 5.74 -0.81 18.82
C THR A 228 4.57 -1.39 18.03
N CYS A 229 3.45 -1.60 18.71
CA CYS A 229 2.24 -2.12 18.09
C CYS A 229 1.70 -1.17 17.01
N ASP A 230 1.67 0.13 17.30
CA ASP A 230 1.19 1.16 16.37
C ASP A 230 2.05 1.19 15.09
N ASP A 231 3.38 1.20 15.22
CA ASP A 231 4.28 1.16 14.06
C ASP A 231 4.11 -0.12 13.22
N ALA A 232 3.84 -1.26 13.88
CA ALA A 232 3.62 -2.52 13.18
C ALA A 232 2.36 -2.47 12.32
N PHE A 233 1.27 -1.92 12.86
CA PHE A 233 0.02 -1.75 12.13
C PHE A 233 0.14 -0.73 11.01
N ASP A 234 0.72 0.44 11.27
CA ASP A 234 0.91 1.47 10.26
C ASP A 234 1.76 0.96 9.08
N CYS A 235 2.82 0.21 9.38
CA CYS A 235 3.65 -0.42 8.34
C CYS A 235 2.87 -1.49 7.56
N ILE A 236 2.08 -2.33 8.23
CA ILE A 236 1.28 -3.37 7.56
C ILE A 236 0.18 -2.75 6.69
N GLU A 237 -0.50 -1.70 7.14
CA GLU A 237 -1.51 -0.98 6.35
C GLU A 237 -0.89 -0.48 5.05
N VAL A 238 0.22 0.27 5.12
CA VAL A 238 0.91 0.77 3.92
C VAL A 238 1.44 -0.36 3.03
N TRP A 239 1.91 -1.47 3.60
CA TRP A 239 2.32 -2.64 2.83
C TRP A 239 1.15 -3.28 2.08
N LEU A 240 0.02 -3.49 2.73
CA LEU A 240 -1.16 -4.11 2.13
C LEU A 240 -1.80 -3.20 1.08
N ASP A 241 -1.91 -1.89 1.36
CA ASP A 241 -2.40 -0.89 0.41
C ASP A 241 -1.55 -0.84 -0.87
N ALA A 242 -0.25 -1.13 -0.76
CA ALA A 242 0.64 -1.15 -1.92
C ALA A 242 0.50 -2.40 -2.79
N VAL A 243 0.03 -3.53 -2.25
CA VAL A 243 0.04 -4.85 -2.96
C VAL A 243 -1.35 -5.41 -3.25
N VAL A 244 -2.40 -4.86 -2.65
CA VAL A 244 -3.78 -5.24 -2.93
C VAL A 244 -4.42 -4.20 -3.82
N ALA A 245 -4.95 -4.63 -4.97
CA ALA A 245 -5.72 -3.75 -5.84
C ALA A 245 -7.12 -3.49 -5.25
N ASP A 246 -7.52 -2.22 -5.17
CA ASP A 246 -8.87 -1.77 -4.80
C ASP A 246 -9.93 -2.07 -5.89
#